data_AF-A0A8J5RYW8-F1
#
_entry.id   AF-A0A8J5RYW8-F1
#
_cell.length_a   1.000
_cell.length_b   1.000
_cell.length_c   1.000
_cell.angle_alpha   90.00
_cell.angle_beta   90.00
_cell.angle_gamma   90.00
#
_symmetry.space_group_name_H-M   'P 1'
#
loop_
_entity.id
_entity.type
_entity.pdbx_description
1 polymer ?
#
loop_
_entity_poly.entity_id
_entity_poly.type
_entity_poly.pdbx_seq_one_letter_code
_entity_poly.pdbx_strand_id
1 'polypeptide(L)'
;MVGNHTAYAIAHNCSVHLEVLDLSFCRELTNEALGLIVDSCSSLRILKLFGCTQITDVFLLGHSNSLVKIIGIEGNILEQAHCL
;
A
#
# COMPACT_ATOMS: atom_id res chain seq x y z
N MET A 1 15.28 4.84 -8.40
CA MET A 1 14.73 3.58 -7.87
C MET A 1 13.83 3.95 -6.69
N VAL A 2 12.60 3.45 -6.63
CA VAL A 2 11.64 3.78 -5.57
C VAL A 2 11.88 2.82 -4.41
N GLY A 3 12.55 3.30 -3.36
CA GLY A 3 12.87 2.54 -2.17
C GLY A 3 12.28 3.17 -0.90
N ASN A 4 12.73 2.74 0.28
CA ASN A 4 12.15 3.15 1.56
C ASN A 4 12.16 4.68 1.79
N HIS A 5 13.15 5.41 1.28
CA HIS A 5 13.16 6.88 1.36
C HIS A 5 11.94 7.52 0.68
N THR A 6 11.46 6.93 -0.43
CA THR A 6 10.25 7.42 -1.10
C THR A 6 9.02 7.18 -0.24
N ALA A 7 8.94 6.04 0.46
CA ALA A 7 7.85 5.78 1.39
C ALA A 7 7.77 6.81 2.51
N TYR A 8 8.91 7.16 3.11
CA TYR A 8 8.98 8.25 4.09
C TYR A 8 8.52 9.59 3.53
N ALA A 9 9.00 9.96 2.33
CA ALA A 9 8.63 11.22 1.71
C ALA A 9 7.12 11.30 1.40
N ILE A 10 6.51 10.20 0.93
CA ILE A 10 5.07 10.13 0.68
C ILE A 10 4.30 10.25 2.00
N ALA A 11 4.67 9.45 3.01
CA ALA A 11 4.02 9.44 4.30
C ALA A 11 4.03 10.81 5.00
N HIS A 12 5.10 11.60 4.83
CA HIS A 12 5.22 12.91 5.48
C HIS A 12 4.64 14.07 4.67
N ASN A 13 4.77 14.05 3.33
CA ASN A 13 4.43 15.20 2.51
C ASN A 13 3.06 15.09 1.82
N CYS A 14 2.48 13.87 1.74
CA CYS A 14 1.28 13.61 0.95
C CYS A 14 0.12 13.00 1.76
N SER A 15 0.26 12.89 3.09
CA SER A 15 -0.65 12.17 3.98
C SER A 15 -2.13 12.57 3.89
N VAL A 16 -2.42 13.85 3.61
CA VAL A 16 -3.80 14.37 3.71
C VAL A 16 -4.57 14.31 2.38
N HIS A 17 -3.90 14.28 1.23
CA HIS A 17 -4.56 14.45 -0.08
C HIS A 17 -4.32 13.30 -1.06
N LEU A 18 -3.46 12.35 -0.74
CA LEU A 18 -3.17 11.26 -1.64
C LEU A 18 -4.30 10.23 -1.63
N GLU A 19 -5.11 10.20 -2.69
CA GLU A 19 -6.23 9.23 -2.84
C GLU A 19 -5.84 7.98 -3.63
N VAL A 20 -4.96 8.12 -4.62
CA VAL A 20 -4.54 7.04 -5.51
C VAL A 20 -3.02 7.04 -5.61
N LEU A 21 -2.43 5.87 -5.38
CA LEU A 21 -0.99 5.67 -5.49
C LEU A 21 -0.68 4.41 -6.30
N ASP A 22 0.23 4.53 -7.26
CA ASP A 22 0.70 3.41 -8.06
C ASP A 22 2.19 3.17 -7.77
N LEU A 23 2.49 2.01 -7.20
CA LEU A 23 3.85 1.55 -6.89
C LEU A 23 4.15 0.23 -7.61
N SER A 24 3.47 -0.03 -8.74
CA SER A 24 3.70 -1.21 -9.54
C SER A 24 5.17 -1.33 -9.96
N PHE A 25 5.67 -2.57 -9.95
CA PHE A 25 7.04 -2.95 -10.30
C PHE A 25 8.13 -2.34 -9.40
N CYS A 26 7.77 -1.72 -8.28
CA CYS A 26 8.70 -1.22 -7.28
C CYS A 26 9.17 -2.36 -6.36
N ARG A 27 10.20 -3.10 -6.80
CA ARG A 27 10.71 -4.32 -6.13
C ARG A 27 11.55 -4.07 -4.87
N GLU A 28 11.93 -2.82 -4.61
CA GLU A 28 12.73 -2.44 -3.44
C GLU A 28 11.88 -2.03 -2.24
N LEU A 29 10.57 -1.92 -2.40
CA LEU A 29 9.66 -1.62 -1.30
C LEU A 29 9.40 -2.87 -0.47
N THR A 30 9.42 -2.70 0.84
CA THR A 30 9.10 -3.76 1.81
C THR A 30 7.67 -3.64 2.31
N ASN A 31 7.19 -4.69 2.99
CA ASN A 31 5.89 -4.68 3.65
C ASN A 31 5.77 -3.51 4.65
N GLU A 32 6.84 -3.23 5.40
CA GLU A 32 6.88 -2.15 6.39
C GLU A 32 6.80 -0.77 5.74
N ALA A 33 7.49 -0.59 4.60
CA ALA A 33 7.45 0.66 3.86
C ALA A 33 6.05 0.95 3.30
N LEU A 34 5.36 -0.08 2.79
CA LEU A 34 3.97 0.06 2.33
C LEU A 34 3.01 0.31 3.50
N GLY A 35 3.18 -0.40 4.62
CA GLY A 35 2.39 -0.17 5.84
C GLY A 35 2.51 1.28 6.30
N LEU A 36 3.73 1.83 6.35
CA LEU A 36 3.96 3.24 6.70
C LEU A 36 3.18 4.20 5.78
N ILE A 37 3.21 3.99 4.46
CA ILE A 37 2.49 4.83 3.50
C ILE A 37 0.98 4.73 3.76
N VAL A 38 0.45 3.52 3.83
CA VAL A 38 -0.99 3.25 3.94
C VAL A 38 -1.57 3.78 5.25
N ASP A 39 -0.82 3.65 6.34
CA ASP A 39 -1.26 4.10 7.66
C ASP A 39 -1.08 5.61 7.85
N SER A 40 -0.13 6.23 7.15
CA SER A 40 0.06 7.69 7.19
C SER A 40 -0.89 8.44 6.26
N CYS A 41 -1.28 7.83 5.13
CA CYS A 41 -2.12 8.47 4.12
C CYS A 41 -3.60 8.14 4.34
N SER A 42 -4.27 8.86 5.24
CA SER A 42 -5.67 8.59 5.63
C SER A 42 -6.70 8.79 4.50
N SER A 43 -6.36 9.63 3.51
CA SER A 43 -7.18 9.84 2.31
C SER A 43 -6.94 8.78 1.22
N LEU A 44 -5.97 7.88 1.39
CA LEU A 44 -5.66 6.86 0.38
C LEU A 44 -6.84 5.88 0.24
N ARG A 45 -7.23 5.64 -1.00
CA ARG A 45 -8.35 4.77 -1.39
C ARG A 45 -7.92 3.68 -2.36
N ILE A 46 -6.91 3.93 -3.19
CA ILE A 46 -6.44 2.94 -4.18
C ILE A 46 -4.91 2.86 -4.13
N LEU A 47 -4.40 1.65 -3.92
CA LEU A 47 -2.99 1.34 -4.02
C LEU A 47 -2.77 0.23 -5.08
N LYS A 48 -1.94 0.49 -6.08
CA LYS A 48 -1.59 -0.49 -7.12
C LYS A 48 -0.17 -1.02 -6.91
N LEU A 49 -0.02 -2.34 -7.00
CA LEU A 49 1.21 -3.08 -6.70
C LEU A 49 1.52 -4.17 -7.75
N PHE A 50 1.17 -3.93 -9.02
CA PHE A 50 1.40 -4.93 -10.09
C PHE A 50 2.88 -5.31 -10.17
N GLY A 51 3.19 -6.61 -10.19
CA GLY A 51 4.56 -7.08 -10.31
C GLY A 51 5.46 -6.83 -9.08
N CYS A 52 4.89 -6.42 -7.94
CA CYS A 52 5.56 -6.36 -6.65
C CYS A 52 5.48 -7.72 -5.94
N THR A 53 6.19 -8.71 -6.49
CA THR A 53 6.15 -10.12 -6.03
C THR A 53 6.81 -10.35 -4.66
N GLN A 54 7.49 -9.34 -4.11
CA GLN A 54 8.11 -9.40 -2.79
C GLN A 54 7.13 -9.03 -1.66
N ILE A 55 5.96 -8.50 -2.01
CA ILE A 55 4.92 -8.13 -1.05
C ILE A 55 4.11 -9.36 -0.69
N THR A 56 3.86 -9.55 0.61
CA THR A 56 3.24 -10.76 1.14
C THR A 56 2.00 -10.41 1.96
N ASP A 57 1.31 -11.45 2.44
CA ASP A 57 0.14 -11.30 3.31
C ASP A 57 0.43 -10.53 4.61
N VAL A 58 1.70 -10.42 5.01
CA VAL A 58 2.14 -9.58 6.14
C VAL A 58 1.71 -8.13 5.93
N PHE A 59 1.85 -7.59 4.72
CA PHE A 59 1.38 -6.25 4.42
C PHE A 59 -0.15 -6.21 4.31
N LEU A 60 -0.74 -7.16 3.58
CA LEU A 60 -2.20 -7.19 3.33
C LEU A 60 -3.04 -7.30 4.60
N LEU A 61 -2.51 -7.98 5.63
CA LEU A 61 -3.18 -8.21 6.91
C LEU A 61 -2.68 -7.28 8.02
N GLY A 62 -1.59 -6.54 7.79
CA GLY A 62 -0.87 -5.80 8.83
C GLY A 62 -1.14 -4.29 8.85
N HIS A 63 -1.70 -3.71 7.78
CA HIS A 63 -2.00 -2.28 7.74
C HIS A 63 -3.33 -1.94 8.44
N SER A 64 -3.45 -0.72 8.95
CA SER A 64 -4.61 -0.26 9.72
C SER A 64 -5.69 0.42 8.86
N ASN A 65 -5.37 0.79 7.62
CA ASN A 65 -6.30 1.51 6.74
C ASN A 65 -7.30 0.54 6.08
N SER A 66 -8.51 0.43 6.64
CA SER A 66 -9.58 -0.43 6.09
C SER A 66 -10.25 0.14 4.83
N LEU A 67 -9.98 1.41 4.49
CA LEU A 67 -10.60 2.09 3.34
C LEU A 67 -9.77 1.97 2.06
N VAL A 68 -8.54 1.47 2.14
CA VAL A 68 -7.68 1.31 0.96
C VAL A 68 -8.02 0.03 0.22
N LYS A 69 -8.21 0.15 -1.10
CA LYS A 69 -8.33 -0.96 -2.02
C LYS A 69 -6.97 -1.23 -2.66
N ILE A 70 -6.46 -2.44 -2.47
CA ILE A 70 -5.18 -2.87 -3.05
C ILE A 70 -5.43 -3.66 -4.33
N ILE A 71 -4.67 -3.36 -5.39
CA ILE A 71 -4.83 -3.93 -6.73
C ILE A 71 -3.47 -4.44 -7.24
N GLY A 72 -3.45 -5.58 -7.93
CA GLY A 72 -2.30 -6.02 -8.72
C GLY A 72 -1.37 -7.03 -8.05
N ILE A 73 -1.72 -7.54 -6.86
CA ILE A 73 -1.02 -8.68 -6.27
C ILE A 73 -1.78 -9.95 -6.67
N GLU A 74 -1.17 -10.80 -7.50
CA GLU A 74 -1.76 -12.08 -7.90
C GLU A 74 -1.72 -13.04 -6.71
N GLY A 75 -2.87 -13.57 -6.27
CA GLY A 75 -2.89 -14.72 -5.37
C GLY A 75 -3.89 -14.71 -4.22
N ASN A 76 -4.53 -13.59 -3.87
CA ASN A 76 -5.67 -13.65 -2.97
C ASN A 76 -6.53 -12.40 -3.09
N ILE A 77 -7.68 -12.59 -3.73
CA ILE A 77 -8.92 -11.92 -3.32
C ILE A 77 -9.17 -12.40 -1.88
N LEU A 78 -8.46 -11.83 -0.91
CA LEU A 78 -9.09 -11.68 0.38
C LEU A 78 -10.08 -10.57 0.14
N GLU A 79 -11.34 -10.99 0.12
CA GLU A 79 -12.51 -10.14 0.20
C GLU A 79 -12.13 -8.88 0.97
N GLN A 80 -12.20 -7.73 0.29
CA GLN A 80 -12.32 -6.46 0.97
C GLN A 80 -13.36 -6.70 2.07
N ALA A 81 -12.91 -6.71 3.33
CA ALA A 81 -13.73 -7.01 4.48
C ALA A 81 -14.80 -5.92 4.63
N HIS A 82 -15.80 -6.00 3.77
CA HIS A 82 -17.17 -5.69 4.08
C HIS A 82 -17.66 -6.87 4.92
N CYS A 83 -17.44 -6.78 6.23
CA CYS A 83 -18.40 -7.35 7.16
C CYS A 83 -18.90 -6.20 8.02
N LEU A 84 -20.23 -6.17 8.14
CA LEU A 84 -21.05 -5.25 8.92
C LEU A 84 -20.54 -5.05 10.36
#